data_AF-A0A538FJY8-F1
#
_entry.id   AF-A0A538FJY8-F1
#
_cell.length_a   1.000
_cell.length_b   1.000
_cell.length_c   1.000
_cell.angle_alpha   90.00
_cell.angle_beta   90.00
_cell.angle_gamma   90.00
#
_symmetry.space_group_name_H-M   'P 1'
#
loop_
_entity.id
_entity.type
_entity.pdbx_description
1 polymer ?
#
loop_
_entity_poly.entity_id
_entity_poly.type
_entity_poly.pdbx_seq_one_letter_code
_entity_poly.pdbx_strand_id
1 'polypeptide(L)'
;MLREAWEAGIVLTGWSAGMICWFEAGVTDSFGPQLEGMHDGLGFLAGSACPHYDGEELRRPVYAKLVADGFSPGVAADDGVCLHYKGTELAEVVSVREGAGAYRVGPDGEEPLPVRLLG
;
A
#
# COMPACT_ATOMS: atom_id res chain seq x y z
N MET A 1 -12.84 8.91 16.02
CA MET A 1 -13.00 9.78 14.83
C MET A 1 -12.88 9.03 13.51
N LEU A 2 -11.69 8.65 13.01
CA LEU A 2 -11.58 8.01 11.68
C LEU A 2 -12.29 6.64 11.60
N ARG A 3 -12.13 5.79 12.62
CA ARG A 3 -12.79 4.47 12.68
C ARG A 3 -14.31 4.61 12.71
N GLU A 4 -14.84 5.51 13.53
CA GLU A 4 -16.27 5.81 13.61
C GLU A 4 -16.83 6.31 12.27
N ALA A 5 -16.09 7.17 11.56
CA ALA A 5 -16.49 7.65 10.24
C ALA A 5 -16.58 6.49 9.23
N TRP A 6 -15.57 5.61 9.22
CA TRP A 6 -15.56 4.43 8.36
C TRP A 6 -16.70 3.46 8.67
N GLU A 7 -16.93 3.17 9.96
CA GLU A 7 -18.03 2.31 10.44
C GLU A 7 -19.41 2.93 10.14
N ALA A 8 -19.50 4.26 10.05
CA ALA A 8 -20.69 4.98 9.61
C ALA A 8 -20.88 5.02 8.07
N GLY A 9 -20.01 4.35 7.31
CA GLY A 9 -20.10 4.27 5.85
C GLY A 9 -19.49 5.46 5.10
N ILE A 10 -18.73 6.32 5.77
CA ILE A 10 -17.99 7.41 5.12
C ILE A 10 -16.77 6.84 4.40
N VAL A 11 -16.59 7.28 3.15
CA VAL A 11 -15.40 6.93 2.36
C VAL A 11 -14.18 7.67 2.92
N LEU A 12 -13.15 6.90 3.28
CA LEU A 12 -11.84 7.41 3.63
C LEU A 12 -10.90 7.27 2.43
N THR A 13 -10.03 8.26 2.24
CA THR A 13 -9.04 8.27 1.16
C THR A 13 -7.75 8.93 1.64
N GLY A 14 -6.64 8.51 1.07
CA GLY A 14 -5.31 9.04 1.36
C GLY A 14 -4.29 8.54 0.37
N TRP A 15 -3.29 9.38 0.08
CA TRP A 15 -2.17 9.09 -0.81
C TRP A 15 -0.86 9.17 -0.02
N SER A 16 0.17 8.44 -0.48
CA SER A 16 1.50 8.41 0.14
C SER A 16 1.40 7.93 1.60
N ALA A 17 1.80 8.76 2.59
CA ALA A 17 1.59 8.47 4.01
C ALA A 17 0.11 8.17 4.34
N GLY A 18 -0.82 8.81 3.64
CA GLY A 18 -2.25 8.56 3.75
C GLY A 18 -2.71 7.23 3.13
N MET A 19 -1.92 6.58 2.28
CA MET A 19 -2.21 5.22 1.81
C MET A 19 -1.81 4.21 2.88
N ILE A 20 -0.61 4.35 3.44
CA ILE A 20 -0.07 3.36 4.39
C ILE A 20 -0.73 3.41 5.76
N CYS A 21 -1.25 4.57 6.18
CA CYS A 21 -1.81 4.70 7.54
C CYS A 21 -3.04 3.82 7.78
N TRP A 22 -3.74 3.35 6.74
CA TRP A 22 -4.90 2.47 6.90
C TRP A 22 -4.52 1.03 7.25
N PHE A 23 -3.29 0.62 6.93
CA PHE A 23 -2.80 -0.75 7.14
C PHE A 23 -2.30 -0.94 8.59
N GLU A 24 -1.98 -2.17 8.96
CA GLU A 24 -1.28 -2.46 10.23
C GLU A 24 0.18 -1.96 10.17
N ALA A 25 0.79 -2.06 8.99
CA ALA A 25 2.18 -1.70 8.77
C ALA A 25 2.40 -0.99 7.42
N GLY A 26 3.55 -0.33 7.24
CA GLY A 26 3.87 0.36 5.98
C GLY A 26 5.35 0.64 5.78
N VAL A 27 5.76 0.85 4.53
CA VAL A 27 7.14 1.24 4.20
C VAL A 27 7.24 2.77 4.11
N THR A 28 8.14 3.36 4.89
CA THR A 28 8.26 4.82 5.03
C THR A 28 9.69 5.27 5.26
N ASP A 29 9.99 6.49 4.84
CA ASP A 29 11.21 7.26 5.08
C ASP A 29 10.95 8.44 6.04
N SER A 30 9.82 8.43 6.77
CA SER A 30 9.45 9.55 7.65
C SER A 30 10.37 9.72 8.88
N PHE A 31 11.16 8.71 9.23
CA PHE A 31 12.04 8.71 10.41
C PHE A 31 13.50 9.02 10.08
N GLY A 32 13.84 9.19 8.79
CA GLY A 32 15.20 9.45 8.33
C GLY A 32 15.33 9.24 6.83
N PRO A 33 16.51 9.44 6.24
CA PRO A 33 16.70 9.33 4.80
C PRO A 33 16.60 7.89 4.26
N GLN A 34 16.35 6.91 5.13
CA GLN A 34 16.30 5.49 4.77
C GLN A 34 14.85 5.00 4.84
N LEU A 35 14.49 4.13 3.90
CA LEU A 35 13.22 3.44 3.92
C LEU A 35 13.24 2.33 4.98
N GLU A 36 12.25 2.35 5.86
CA GLU A 36 12.10 1.43 6.97
C GLU A 36 10.66 0.88 7.04
N GLY A 37 10.52 -0.24 7.76
CA GLY A 37 9.22 -0.82 8.08
C GLY A 37 8.63 -0.16 9.32
N MET A 38 7.44 0.42 9.18
CA MET A 38 6.62 1.00 10.24
C MET A 38 5.53 0.00 10.63
N HIS A 39 5.29 -0.20 11.94
CA HIS A 39 4.35 -1.20 12.48
C HIS A 39 3.14 -0.60 13.23
N ASP A 40 2.98 0.72 13.21
CA ASP A 40 2.00 1.47 13.99
C ASP A 40 1.01 2.23 13.09
N GLY A 41 0.49 1.54 12.07
CA GLY A 41 -0.66 2.05 11.31
C GLY A 41 -1.98 1.96 12.08
N LEU A 42 -3.06 2.49 11.51
CA LEU A 42 -4.40 2.48 12.13
C LEU A 42 -5.03 1.08 12.20
N GLY A 43 -4.53 0.12 11.41
CA GLY A 43 -4.98 -1.28 11.41
C GLY A 43 -6.44 -1.42 11.00
N PHE A 44 -6.87 -0.70 9.97
CA PHE A 44 -8.19 -0.90 9.36
C PHE A 44 -8.13 -2.00 8.30
N LEU A 45 -6.99 -2.09 7.62
CA LEU A 45 -6.63 -3.12 6.66
C LEU A 45 -5.48 -3.96 7.23
N ALA A 46 -5.55 -5.27 7.04
CA ALA A 46 -4.51 -6.18 7.50
C ALA A 46 -3.25 -6.12 6.63
N GLY A 47 -2.11 -6.44 7.21
CA GLY A 47 -0.83 -6.52 6.53
C GLY A 47 -0.17 -5.15 6.32
N SER A 48 0.64 -5.03 5.28
CA SER A 48 1.39 -3.80 4.99
C SER A 48 1.12 -3.15 3.65
N ALA A 49 1.54 -1.90 3.50
CA ALA A 49 1.47 -1.16 2.25
C ALA A 49 2.78 -0.42 1.90
N CYS A 50 3.09 -0.34 0.60
CA CYS A 50 4.18 0.46 0.05
C CYS A 50 3.67 1.36 -1.11
N PRO A 51 3.61 2.68 -0.94
CA PRO A 51 3.26 3.63 -2.01
C PRO A 51 4.49 3.92 -2.88
N HIS A 52 4.33 4.61 -4.01
CA HIS A 52 5.43 5.08 -4.87
C HIS A 52 6.36 3.94 -5.37
N TYR A 53 5.79 2.76 -5.61
CA TYR A 53 6.57 1.56 -5.85
C TYR A 53 7.44 1.59 -7.13
N ASP A 54 7.05 2.42 -8.11
CA ASP A 54 7.81 2.77 -9.32
C ASP A 54 8.65 4.06 -9.17
N GLY A 55 8.24 4.96 -8.27
CA GLY A 55 8.76 6.32 -8.18
C GLY A 55 10.11 6.44 -7.50
N GLU A 56 10.45 5.49 -6.62
CA GLU A 56 11.70 5.48 -5.86
C GLU A 56 12.41 4.13 -6.00
N GLU A 57 13.60 4.12 -6.62
CA GLU A 57 14.35 2.91 -6.99
C GLU A 57 14.52 1.91 -5.84
N LEU A 58 14.61 2.40 -4.59
CA LEU A 58 14.84 1.57 -3.42
C LEU A 58 13.56 0.99 -2.81
N ARG A 59 12.37 1.52 -3.10
CA ARG A 59 11.13 1.05 -2.45
C ARG A 59 10.83 -0.41 -2.73
N ARG A 60 10.96 -0.83 -3.98
CA ARG A 60 10.74 -2.21 -4.41
C ARG A 60 11.70 -3.20 -3.76
N PRO A 61 13.03 -3.06 -3.88
CA PRO A 61 13.96 -3.98 -3.22
C PRO A 61 13.91 -3.91 -1.69
N VAL A 62 13.69 -2.73 -1.09
CA VAL A 62 13.58 -2.61 0.37
C VAL A 62 12.33 -3.30 0.89
N TYR A 63 11.17 -3.10 0.26
CA TYR A 63 9.95 -3.76 0.70
C TYR A 63 10.05 -5.29 0.58
N ALA A 64 10.55 -5.79 -0.55
CA ALA A 64 10.79 -7.22 -0.73
C ALA A 64 11.74 -7.79 0.34
N LYS A 65 12.82 -7.07 0.66
CA LYS A 65 13.76 -7.46 1.73
C LYS A 65 13.09 -7.47 3.10
N LEU A 66 12.34 -6.43 3.45
CA LEU A 66 11.63 -6.35 4.73
C LEU A 66 10.69 -7.56 4.90
N VAL A 67 9.89 -7.88 3.88
CA VAL A 67 8.95 -9.01 3.92
C VAL A 67 9.70 -10.34 4.04
N ALA A 68 10.80 -10.52 3.31
CA ALA A 68 11.65 -11.71 3.42
C ALA A 68 12.27 -11.86 4.83
N ASP A 69 12.55 -10.75 5.51
CA ASP A 69 13.11 -10.69 6.86
C ASP A 69 12.03 -10.76 7.97
N GLY A 70 10.76 -10.96 7.62
CA GLY A 70 9.66 -11.17 8.57
C GLY A 70 8.73 -9.97 8.81
N PHE A 71 8.88 -8.89 8.03
CA PHE A 71 7.84 -7.85 7.95
C PHE A 71 6.55 -8.43 7.38
N SER A 72 5.40 -7.87 7.72
CA SER A 72 4.13 -8.39 7.23
C SER A 72 4.10 -8.34 5.70
N PRO A 73 3.61 -9.38 5.00
CA PRO A 73 3.23 -9.30 3.60
C PRO A 73 2.10 -8.28 3.39
N GLY A 74 1.93 -7.83 2.14
CA GLY A 74 0.89 -6.85 1.84
C GLY A 74 0.84 -6.42 0.38
N VAL A 75 0.56 -5.13 0.17
CA VAL A 75 0.36 -4.54 -1.16
C VAL A 75 1.35 -3.43 -1.46
N ALA A 76 1.64 -3.22 -2.74
CA ALA A 76 2.36 -2.06 -3.22
C ALA A 76 1.63 -1.42 -4.39
N ALA A 77 1.78 -0.11 -4.54
CA ALA A 77 1.16 0.63 -5.64
C ALA A 77 2.15 1.66 -6.21
N ASP A 78 2.20 1.70 -7.55
CA ASP A 78 2.92 2.71 -8.31
C ASP A 78 2.23 4.08 -8.20
N ASP A 79 2.93 5.13 -8.59
CA ASP A 79 2.37 6.47 -8.70
C ASP A 79 1.25 6.51 -9.73
N GLY A 80 0.12 7.11 -9.34
CA GLY A 80 -1.10 7.19 -10.15
C GLY A 80 -1.99 5.95 -10.05
N VAL A 81 -1.65 4.98 -9.19
CA VAL A 81 -2.47 3.79 -8.91
C VAL A 81 -3.23 3.96 -7.60
N CYS A 82 -4.51 3.57 -7.60
CA CYS A 82 -5.39 3.59 -6.45
C CYS A 82 -5.89 2.18 -6.12
N LEU A 83 -5.81 1.82 -4.84
CA LEU A 83 -6.36 0.59 -4.29
C LEU A 83 -7.72 0.90 -3.64
N HIS A 84 -8.80 0.41 -4.23
CA HIS A 84 -10.15 0.63 -3.72
C HIS A 84 -10.59 -0.57 -2.88
N TYR A 85 -10.76 -0.35 -1.58
CA TYR A 85 -11.27 -1.34 -0.63
C TYR A 85 -12.75 -1.09 -0.32
N LYS A 86 -13.52 -2.18 -0.20
CA LYS A 86 -14.88 -2.18 0.36
C LYS A 86 -14.85 -2.97 1.66
N GLY A 87 -15.02 -2.27 2.78
CA GLY A 87 -14.65 -2.85 4.07
C GLY A 87 -13.14 -3.15 4.05
N THR A 88 -12.79 -4.42 4.21
CA THR A 88 -11.40 -4.90 4.17
C THR A 88 -11.05 -5.66 2.90
N GLU A 89 -11.99 -5.80 1.96
CA GLU A 89 -11.78 -6.53 0.72
C GLU A 89 -11.30 -5.58 -0.38
N LEU A 90 -10.19 -5.94 -1.05
CA LEU A 90 -9.70 -5.20 -2.21
C LEU A 90 -10.68 -5.42 -3.38
N ALA A 91 -11.52 -4.42 -3.64
CA ALA A 91 -12.58 -4.50 -4.64
C ALA A 91 -12.04 -4.20 -6.05
N GLU A 92 -11.10 -3.26 -6.18
CA GLU A 92 -10.57 -2.85 -7.47
C GLU A 92 -9.21 -2.17 -7.34
N VAL A 93 -8.38 -2.28 -8.38
CA VAL A 93 -7.20 -1.44 -8.59
C VAL A 93 -7.40 -0.64 -9.87
N VAL A 94 -7.23 0.68 -9.80
CA VAL A 94 -7.34 1.58 -10.95
C VAL A 94 -6.07 2.40 -11.12
N SER A 95 -5.74 2.75 -12.35
CA SER A 95 -4.58 3.60 -12.68
C SER A 95 -4.99 4.74 -13.59
N VAL A 96 -4.38 5.92 -13.43
CA VAL A 96 -4.47 7.03 -14.40
C VAL A 96 -3.28 7.06 -15.37
N ARG A 97 -2.33 6.13 -15.23
CA ARG A 97 -1.12 6.05 -16.04
C ARG A 97 -1.05 4.68 -16.72
N GLU A 98 -0.84 4.68 -18.03
CA GLU A 98 -0.56 3.44 -18.76
C GLU A 98 0.74 2.82 -18.23
N GLY A 99 0.72 1.51 -17.99
CA GLY A 99 1.88 0.75 -17.48
C GLY A 99 2.10 0.80 -15.97
N ALA A 100 1.46 1.71 -15.23
CA ALA A 100 1.56 1.74 -13.77
C ALA A 100 0.68 0.64 -13.13
N GLY A 101 1.23 -0.04 -12.12
CA GLY A 101 0.68 -1.25 -11.52
C GLY A 101 0.49 -1.20 -10.00
N ALA A 102 -0.17 -2.24 -9.51
CA ALA A 102 -0.13 -2.60 -8.10
C ALA A 102 0.27 -4.06 -7.97
N TYR A 103 0.80 -4.42 -6.80
CA TYR A 103 1.40 -5.72 -6.56
C TYR A 103 0.96 -6.26 -5.20
N ARG A 104 0.73 -7.56 -5.12
CA ARG A 104 0.79 -8.31 -3.86
C ARG A 104 2.25 -8.66 -3.62
N VAL A 105 2.78 -8.36 -2.43
CA VAL A 105 4.17 -8.62 -2.06
C VAL A 105 4.17 -9.59 -0.89
N GLY A 106 4.84 -10.73 -1.08
CA GLY A 106 4.96 -11.81 -0.12
C GLY A 106 6.39 -12.33 0.00
N PRO A 107 6.63 -13.31 0.90
CA PRO A 107 7.97 -13.84 1.15
C PRO A 107 8.58 -14.54 -0.07
N ASP A 108 7.73 -15.07 -0.97
CA ASP A 108 8.15 -15.76 -2.19
C ASP A 108 8.31 -14.82 -3.40
N GLY A 109 8.12 -13.51 -3.20
CA GLY A 109 8.18 -12.49 -4.25
C GLY A 109 6.88 -11.72 -4.39
N GLU A 110 6.72 -11.06 -5.53
CA GLU A 110 5.58 -10.20 -5.80
C GLU A 110 4.77 -10.68 -7.02
N GLU A 111 3.47 -10.44 -6.96
CA GLU A 111 2.52 -10.79 -8.00
C GLU A 111 1.75 -9.54 -8.45
N PRO A 112 1.68 -9.24 -9.76
CA PRO A 112 0.92 -8.11 -10.25
C PRO A 112 -0.58 -8.31 -10.01
N LEU A 113 -1.24 -7.24 -9.58
CA LEU A 113 -2.69 -7.17 -9.44
C LEU A 113 -3.33 -6.72 -10.76
N PRO A 114 -4.55 -7.20 -11.09
CA PRO A 114 -5.28 -6.68 -12.23
C PRO A 114 -5.57 -5.19 -12.07
N VAL A 115 -5.12 -4.36 -13.01
CA VAL A 115 -5.30 -2.90 -12.99
C VAL A 115 -6.19 -2.47 -14.15
N ARG A 116 -7.20 -1.65 -13.85
CA ARG A 116 -8.01 -0.98 -14.88
C ARG A 116 -7.52 0.45 -15.10
N LEU A 117 -7.13 0.76 -16.33
CA LEU A 117 -6.80 2.12 -16.74
C LEU A 117 -8.06 3.01 -16.73
N LEU A 118 -7.95 4.19 -16.13
CA LEU A 118 -8.90 5.28 -16.22
C LEU A 118 -8.49 6.14 -17.41
N GLY A 119 -9.40 6.28 -18.37
CA GLY A 119 -9.16 6.96 -19.65
C GLY A 119 -9.03 8.47 -19.55
#